data_AF-A0A3D5SP51-F1
#
_entry.id   AF-A0A3D5SP51-F1
#
_cell.length_a   1.000
_cell.length_b   1.000
_cell.length_c   1.000
_cell.angle_alpha   90.00
_cell.angle_beta   90.00
_cell.angle_gamma   90.00
#
_symmetry.space_group_name_H-M   'P 1'
#
loop_
_entity.id
_entity.type
_entity.pdbx_description
1 polymer ?
#
loop_
_entity_poly.entity_id
_entity_poly.type
_entity_poly.pdbx_seq_one_letter_code
_entity_poly.pdbx_strand_id
1 'polypeptide(L)'
;MKNYRPFLIIATALAVAVIGGVLLFRSDRSKVSHTPITSSASPTAAQSPKLPAETVVTLEEFGDYQCPPCGALHPTLKKLKQEFGNNLNFVFRNLPLSTIHKNALA
;
A
#
# COMPACT_ATOMS: atom_id res chain seq x y z
N MET A 1 20.38 -38.28 41.32
CA MET A 1 19.09 -38.23 40.59
C MET A 1 18.97 -36.83 40.02
N LYS A 2 19.04 -36.65 38.68
CA LYS A 2 19.02 -35.31 38.08
C LYS A 2 17.60 -34.75 38.12
N ASN A 3 17.44 -33.57 38.69
CA ASN A 3 16.15 -32.92 38.87
C ASN A 3 15.73 -32.27 37.54
N TYR A 4 15.16 -33.06 36.63
CA TYR A 4 14.73 -32.60 35.30
C TYR A 4 13.38 -31.88 35.28
N ARG A 5 12.68 -31.83 36.41
CA ARG A 5 11.37 -31.17 36.55
C ARG A 5 11.35 -29.71 36.06
N PRO A 6 12.30 -28.83 36.40
CA PRO A 6 12.31 -27.46 35.88
C PRO A 6 12.57 -27.40 34.37
N PHE A 7 13.45 -28.27 33.85
CA PHE A 7 13.74 -28.32 32.42
C PHE A 7 12.54 -28.79 31.60
N LEU A 8 11.74 -29.72 32.13
CA LEU A 8 10.54 -30.23 31.46
C LEU A 8 9.44 -29.15 31.41
N ILE A 9 9.29 -28.33 32.46
CA ILE A 9 8.34 -27.21 32.49
C ILE A 9 8.73 -26.11 31.48
N ILE A 10 10.03 -25.79 31.40
CA ILE A 10 10.51 -24.78 30.44
C ILE A 10 10.31 -25.27 29.00
N ALA A 11 10.61 -26.54 28.73
CA ALA A 11 10.46 -27.13 27.39
C ALA A 11 8.98 -27.15 26.94
N THR A 12 8.04 -27.49 27.82
CA THR A 12 6.62 -27.48 27.48
C THR A 12 6.09 -26.07 27.29
N ALA A 13 6.48 -25.11 28.12
CA ALA A 13 6.09 -23.71 27.98
C ALA A 13 6.57 -23.10 26.64
N LEU A 14 7.82 -23.37 26.26
CA LEU A 14 8.37 -22.93 24.97
C LEU A 14 7.65 -23.58 23.80
N ALA A 15 7.35 -24.88 23.87
CA ALA A 15 6.61 -25.57 22.82
C ALA A 15 5.21 -24.97 22.62
N VAL A 16 4.48 -24.69 23.71
CA VAL A 16 3.14 -24.07 23.64
C VAL A 16 3.21 -22.65 23.06
N ALA A 17 4.19 -21.84 23.45
CA ALA A 17 4.36 -20.50 22.90
C ALA A 17 4.67 -20.50 21.40
N VAL A 18 5.54 -21.41 20.96
CA VAL A 18 5.89 -21.56 19.53
C VAL A 18 4.69 -22.07 18.73
N ILE A 19 4.00 -23.12 19.21
CA ILE A 19 2.83 -23.68 18.53
C ILE A 19 1.72 -22.63 18.45
N GLY A 20 1.42 -21.94 19.56
CA GLY A 20 0.44 -20.85 19.59
C GLY A 20 0.81 -19.70 18.64
N GLY A 21 2.07 -19.26 18.64
CA GLY A 21 2.56 -18.24 17.72
C GLY A 21 2.45 -18.66 16.25
N VAL A 22 2.81 -19.90 15.91
CA VAL A 22 2.69 -20.44 14.54
C VAL A 22 1.22 -20.53 14.11
N LEU A 23 0.32 -20.98 14.99
CA LEU A 23 -1.11 -21.07 14.69
C LEU A 23 -1.73 -19.70 14.47
N LEU A 24 -1.41 -18.70 15.31
CA LEU A 24 -1.88 -17.33 15.13
C LEU A 24 -1.31 -16.68 13.85
N PHE A 25 -0.03 -16.89 13.55
CA PHE A 25 0.61 -16.30 12.37
C PHE A 25 0.12 -16.92 11.05
N ARG A 26 -0.33 -18.18 11.05
CA ARG A 26 -0.95 -18.81 9.86
C ARG A 26 -2.32 -18.22 9.53
N SER A 27 -3.09 -17.77 10.52
CA SER A 27 -4.41 -17.15 10.30
C SER A 27 -4.33 -15.83 9.53
N ASP A 28 -3.23 -15.09 9.66
CA ASP A 28 -3.05 -13.80 8.98
C ASP A 28 -2.73 -13.95 7.47
N ARG A 29 -2.07 -15.06 7.07
CA ARG A 29 -1.70 -15.28 5.65
C ARG A 29 -2.88 -15.64 4.73
N SER A 30 -4.04 -16.02 5.26
CA SER A 30 -5.16 -16.51 4.47
C SER A 30 -6.05 -15.41 3.85
N LYS A 31 -5.74 -14.12 4.04
CA LYS A 31 -6.48 -12.98 3.44
C LYS A 31 -5.78 -12.35 2.24
N VAL A 32 -5.02 -13.10 1.45
CA VAL A 32 -4.69 -12.69 0.07
C VAL A 32 -5.66 -13.37 -0.88
N SER A 33 -6.91 -12.92 -0.87
CA SER A 33 -7.83 -13.16 -1.98
C SER A 33 -7.45 -12.18 -3.09
N HIS A 34 -6.74 -12.67 -4.09
CA HIS A 34 -6.72 -12.02 -5.40
C HIS A 34 -8.15 -12.06 -5.95
N THR A 35 -8.89 -10.96 -5.75
CA THR A 35 -10.13 -10.72 -6.47
C THR A 35 -9.79 -10.60 -7.95
N PRO A 36 -10.44 -11.35 -8.86
CA PRO A 36 -10.33 -11.06 -10.28
C PRO A 36 -10.87 -9.64 -10.49
N ILE A 37 -10.05 -8.79 -11.10
CA ILE A 37 -10.43 -7.47 -11.58
C ILE A 37 -11.51 -7.61 -12.64
N THR A 38 -12.77 -7.65 -12.22
CA THR A 38 -13.90 -7.30 -13.08
C THR A 38 -13.81 -5.80 -13.31
N SER A 39 -13.24 -5.44 -14.45
CA SER A 39 -13.19 -4.08 -15.01
C SER A 39 -14.60 -3.63 -15.38
N SER A 40 -15.40 -3.29 -14.37
CA SER A 40 -16.75 -2.75 -14.53
C SER A 40 -17.02 -1.68 -13.48
N ALA A 41 -16.12 -0.71 -13.40
CA ALA A 41 -16.44 0.59 -12.85
C ALA A 41 -15.74 1.61 -13.74
N SER A 42 -16.47 2.11 -14.75
CA SER A 42 -16.16 3.42 -15.29
C SER A 42 -16.24 4.36 -14.07
N PRO A 43 -15.12 4.94 -13.59
CA PRO A 43 -15.19 5.83 -12.46
C PRO A 43 -16.08 6.98 -12.91
N THR A 44 -17.23 7.16 -12.24
CA THR A 44 -18.05 8.36 -12.33
C THR A 44 -17.09 9.52 -12.40
N ALA A 45 -17.09 10.23 -13.54
CA ALA A 45 -16.15 11.29 -13.88
C ALA A 45 -15.79 12.12 -12.64
N ALA A 46 -14.69 11.74 -11.98
CA ALA A 46 -14.15 12.46 -10.87
C ALA A 46 -13.54 13.69 -11.52
N GLN A 47 -14.35 14.75 -11.61
CA GLN A 47 -14.11 16.00 -12.32
C GLN A 47 -12.64 16.19 -12.68
N SER A 48 -12.30 15.88 -13.93
CA SER A 48 -10.96 16.15 -14.45
C SER A 48 -10.66 17.62 -14.21
N PRO A 49 -9.50 17.97 -13.66
CA PRO A 49 -9.19 19.36 -13.38
C PRO A 49 -9.21 20.12 -14.70
N LYS A 50 -9.76 21.33 -14.69
CA LYS A 50 -9.83 22.17 -15.88
C LYS A 50 -8.40 22.37 -16.41
N LEU A 51 -8.15 21.91 -17.63
CA LEU A 51 -6.85 22.08 -18.27
C LEU A 51 -6.53 23.58 -18.41
N PRO A 52 -5.30 24.01 -18.13
CA PRO A 52 -4.78 25.27 -18.65
C PRO A 52 -5.00 25.38 -20.16
N ALA A 53 -5.21 26.61 -20.66
CA ALA A 53 -5.50 26.85 -22.08
C ALA A 53 -4.39 26.35 -23.04
N GLU A 54 -3.16 26.17 -22.53
CA GLU A 54 -1.96 25.82 -23.30
C GLU A 54 -1.47 24.37 -23.08
N THR A 55 -2.14 23.57 -22.24
CA THR A 55 -1.68 22.20 -21.94
C THR A 55 -2.12 21.20 -23.00
N VAL A 56 -1.15 20.43 -23.51
CA VAL A 56 -1.35 19.42 -24.58
C VAL A 56 -1.69 18.04 -24.01
N VAL A 57 -1.11 17.68 -22.85
CA VAL A 57 -1.27 16.37 -22.21
C VAL A 57 -1.57 16.54 -20.73
N THR A 58 -2.48 15.70 -20.20
CA THR A 58 -2.72 15.57 -18.75
C THR A 58 -2.19 14.22 -18.25
N LEU A 59 -1.39 14.26 -17.19
CA LEU A 59 -0.91 13.08 -16.47
C LEU A 59 -1.56 13.07 -15.09
N GLU A 60 -2.45 12.11 -14.85
CA GLU A 60 -3.05 11.88 -13.53
C GLU A 60 -2.33 10.72 -12.82
N GLU A 61 -1.72 11.00 -11.66
CA GLU A 61 -1.16 9.98 -10.78
C GLU A 61 -2.15 9.70 -9.65
N PHE A 62 -2.57 8.44 -9.51
CA PHE A 62 -3.28 7.97 -8.33
C PHE A 62 -2.28 7.34 -7.36
N GLY A 63 -2.06 7.97 -6.22
CA GLY A 63 -1.05 7.55 -5.26
C GLY A 63 -1.44 7.82 -3.81
N ASP A 64 -0.70 7.22 -2.89
CA ASP A 64 -0.88 7.37 -1.45
C ASP A 64 0.38 8.00 -0.85
N TYR A 65 0.23 9.01 0.00
CA TYR A 65 1.34 9.73 0.62
C TYR A 65 2.24 8.86 1.50
N GLN A 66 1.75 7.73 2.00
CA GLN A 66 2.51 6.77 2.79
C GLN A 66 3.09 5.61 1.97
N CYS A 67 2.82 5.53 0.66
CA CYS A 67 3.32 4.48 -0.21
C CYS A 67 4.78 4.73 -0.64
N PRO A 68 5.76 3.89 -0.26
CA PRO A 68 7.16 4.12 -0.60
C PRO A 68 7.44 4.13 -2.12
N PRO A 69 6.86 3.23 -2.95
CA PRO A 69 6.95 3.32 -4.40
C PRO A 69 6.41 4.62 -5.00
N CYS A 70 5.27 5.15 -4.50
CA CYS A 70 4.73 6.44 -4.95
C CYS A 70 5.71 7.58 -4.60
N GLY A 71 6.26 7.56 -3.38
CA GLY A 71 7.30 8.50 -2.98
C GLY A 71 8.56 8.42 -3.85
N ALA A 72 8.97 7.21 -4.24
CA ALA A 72 10.11 7.00 -5.13
C ALA A 72 9.87 7.48 -6.57
N LEU A 73 8.61 7.54 -7.01
CA LEU A 73 8.23 8.04 -8.34
C LEU A 73 8.24 9.57 -8.42
N HIS A 74 7.97 10.27 -7.30
CA HIS A 74 7.85 11.73 -7.25
C HIS A 74 9.02 12.51 -7.90
N PRO A 75 10.31 12.16 -7.69
CA PRO A 75 11.42 12.86 -8.34
C PRO A 75 11.37 12.79 -9.88
N THR A 76 10.93 11.67 -10.44
CA THR A 76 10.78 11.50 -11.89
C THR A 76 9.64 12.34 -12.42
N LEU A 77 8.49 12.36 -11.74
CA LEU A 77 7.36 13.21 -12.11
C LEU A 77 7.70 14.70 -12.01
N LYS A 78 8.49 15.08 -11.01
CA LYS A 78 9.02 16.44 -10.87
C LYS A 78 9.90 16.83 -12.06
N LYS A 79 10.77 15.94 -12.52
CA LYS A 79 11.59 16.17 -13.73
C LYS A 79 10.72 16.31 -14.98
N LEU A 80 9.73 15.43 -15.17
CA LEU A 80 8.78 15.54 -16.29
C LEU A 80 8.05 16.88 -16.27
N LYS A 81 7.54 17.32 -15.11
CA LYS A 81 6.89 18.63 -14.99
C LYS A 81 7.83 19.79 -15.35
N GLN A 82 9.12 19.68 -15.02
CA GLN A 82 10.13 20.69 -15.37
C GLN A 82 10.46 20.70 -16.86
N GLU A 83 10.58 19.53 -17.47
CA GLU A 83 10.94 19.37 -18.90
C GLU A 83 9.81 19.80 -19.83
N PHE A 84 8.58 19.42 -19.53
CA PHE A 84 7.42 19.67 -20.39
C PHE A 84 6.73 21.01 -20.08
N GLY A 85 6.97 21.59 -18.90
CA GLY A 85 6.46 22.91 -18.51
C GLY A 85 4.95 23.03 -18.72
N ASN A 86 4.54 24.02 -19.51
CA ASN A 86 3.13 24.29 -19.82
C ASN A 86 2.47 23.24 -20.71
N ASN A 87 3.22 22.31 -21.31
CA ASN A 87 2.63 21.25 -22.15
C ASN A 87 2.10 20.07 -21.33
N LEU A 88 2.43 19.99 -20.03
CA LEU A 88 2.04 18.90 -19.14
C LEU A 88 1.23 19.40 -17.95
N ASN A 89 -0.05 19.03 -17.92
CA ASN A 89 -0.90 19.19 -16.74
C ASN A 89 -0.72 17.98 -15.82
N PHE A 90 0.05 18.12 -14.75
CA PHE A 90 0.23 17.06 -13.76
C PHE A 90 -0.80 17.17 -12.63
N VAL A 91 -1.56 16.10 -12.41
CA VAL A 91 -2.62 16.02 -11.40
C VAL A 91 -2.32 14.84 -10.48
N PHE A 92 -2.19 15.11 -9.18
CA PHE A 92 -2.14 14.06 -8.17
C PHE A 92 -3.53 13.80 -7.59
N ARG A 93 -3.90 12.53 -7.48
CA ARG A 93 -5.13 12.06 -6.85
C ARG A 93 -4.76 11.16 -5.68
N ASN A 94 -5.15 11.58 -4.47
CA ASN A 94 -4.95 10.75 -3.29
C ASN A 94 -5.81 9.48 -3.43
N LEU A 95 -5.16 8.31 -3.42
CA LEU A 95 -5.77 6.98 -3.45
C LEU A 95 -5.41 6.25 -2.15
N PRO A 96 -6.19 6.45 -1.06
CA PRO A 96 -5.86 5.93 0.26
C PRO A 96 -5.83 4.39 0.30
N LEU A 97 -4.67 3.80 0.54
CA LEU A 97 -4.51 2.36 0.76
C LEU A 97 -4.74 2.02 2.24
N SER A 98 -5.93 2.36 2.74
CA SER A 98 -6.30 2.32 4.16
C SER A 98 -6.17 0.96 4.85
N THR A 99 -6.09 -0.13 4.07
CA THR A 99 -5.88 -1.49 4.59
C THR A 99 -4.44 -1.75 5.00
N ILE A 100 -3.48 -1.02 4.45
CA ILE A 100 -2.03 -1.22 4.66
C ILE A 100 -1.30 0.02 5.18
N HIS A 101 -1.90 1.21 5.01
CA HIS A 101 -1.34 2.48 5.46
C HIS A 101 -2.26 3.14 6.49
N LYS A 102 -1.77 3.27 7.72
CA LYS A 102 -2.55 3.74 8.88
C LYS A 102 -3.12 5.15 8.72
N ASN A 103 -2.44 6.02 7.99
CA ASN A 103 -2.75 7.44 7.81
C ASN A 103 -3.02 7.78 6.32
N ALA A 104 -3.61 6.85 5.56
CA ALA A 104 -3.86 7.02 4.12
C ALA A 104 -5.00 8.02 3.82
N LEU A 105 -5.97 8.12 4.72
CA LEU A 105 -7.13 9.00 4.65
C LEU A 105 -6.74 10.38 5.21
N ALA A 106 -5.99 11.15 4.43
CA ALA A 106 -5.68 12.54 4.75
C ALA A 106 -6.93 13.42 4.66
#